data_AF-A0A7C2ISC0-F1
#
_entry.id   AF-A0A7C2ISC0-F1
#
_cell.length_a   1.000
_cell.length_b   1.000
_cell.length_c   1.000
_cell.angle_alpha   90.00
_cell.angle_beta   90.00
_cell.angle_gamma   90.00
#
_symmetry.space_group_name_H-M   'P 1'
#
loop_
_entity.id
_entity.type
_entity.pdbx_description
1 polymer ?
#
loop_
_entity_poly.entity_id
_entity_poly.type
_entity_poly.pdbx_seq_one_letter_code
_entity_poly.pdbx_strand_id
1 'polypeptide(L)'
;MTDQSSRPIVTRQAFPRSEGRWRESAGSAGWLMQLLRGLIDGQRAYGGPFYVELSITTLCNQSCLGCPYHSSVNRSLLYPSAGTDHMPLRQIEKLSEELRRLGTREIIITGQGEPFLHPRLFDIVSLFKRAGFCVHLFTNGTLLDETNAGQLIDSGLDILRVSLWAASPE
;
A
#
# COMPACT_ATOMS: atom_id res chain seq x y z
N MET A 1 14.59 -28.09 17.15
CA MET A 1 13.35 -27.90 16.36
C MET A 1 12.31 -27.29 17.29
N THR A 2 12.31 -25.96 17.41
CA THR A 2 11.33 -25.24 18.22
C THR A 2 10.15 -24.85 17.35
N ASP A 3 9.01 -25.43 17.69
CA ASP A 3 7.69 -25.21 17.12
C ASP A 3 7.30 -23.72 17.14
N GLN A 4 7.12 -23.12 15.95
CA GLN A 4 6.71 -21.73 15.75
C GLN A 4 5.18 -21.58 15.57
N SER A 5 4.39 -22.64 15.75
CA SER A 5 2.96 -22.66 15.38
C SER A 5 2.01 -21.92 16.33
N SER A 6 2.49 -21.32 17.43
CA SER A 6 1.63 -20.82 18.51
C SER A 6 1.60 -19.31 18.69
N ARG A 7 2.12 -18.49 17.77
CA ARG A 7 1.89 -17.04 17.84
C ARG A 7 0.47 -16.75 17.34
N PRO A 8 -0.43 -16.20 18.18
CA PRO A 8 -1.76 -15.85 17.72
C PRO A 8 -1.61 -14.80 16.61
N ILE A 9 -2.05 -15.16 15.40
CA ILE A 9 -2.37 -14.19 14.36
C ILE A 9 -3.36 -13.23 15.03
N VAL A 10 -2.96 -11.95 15.15
CA VAL A 10 -3.73 -10.87 15.77
C VAL A 10 -5.20 -11.07 15.42
N THR A 11 -5.97 -11.54 16.40
CA THR A 11 -7.36 -11.91 16.20
C THR A 11 -8.15 -10.65 15.86
N ARG A 12 -9.24 -10.82 15.08
CA ARG A 12 -10.24 -9.77 14.81
C ARG A 12 -10.88 -9.30 16.12
N GLN A 13 -10.18 -8.50 16.91
CA GLN A 13 -10.82 -7.67 17.93
C GLN A 13 -11.29 -6.40 17.24
N ALA A 14 -12.59 -6.14 17.35
CA ALA A 14 -13.19 -4.90 16.90
C ALA A 14 -12.38 -3.73 17.48
N PHE A 15 -11.86 -2.86 16.61
CA PHE A 15 -11.36 -1.56 17.03
C PHE A 15 -12.49 -0.89 17.81
N PRO A 16 -12.28 -0.50 19.08
CA PRO A 16 -13.31 0.17 19.83
C PRO A 16 -13.71 1.42 19.03
N ARG A 17 -15.00 1.50 18.66
CA ARG A 17 -15.58 2.72 18.12
C ARG A 17 -15.54 3.75 19.25
N SER A 18 -14.45 4.49 19.37
CA SER A 18 -14.42 5.68 20.21
C SER A 18 -15.32 6.72 19.57
N GLU A 19 -16.56 6.75 20.01
CA GLU A 19 -17.41 7.92 19.87
C GLU A 19 -16.70 9.10 20.54
N GLY A 20 -16.43 10.14 19.76
CA GLY A 20 -16.02 11.44 20.28
C GLY A 20 -14.51 11.65 20.40
N ARG A 21 -14.07 12.65 19.63
CA ARG A 21 -12.88 13.48 19.90
C ARG A 21 -11.53 12.77 19.71
N TRP A 22 -11.24 12.39 18.47
CA TRP A 22 -9.85 12.25 18.02
C TRP A 22 -9.22 13.63 18.01
N ARG A 23 -8.58 13.95 19.13
CA ARG A 23 -7.75 15.12 19.33
C ARG A 23 -6.77 15.26 18.17
N GLU A 24 -6.85 16.37 17.44
CA GLU A 24 -5.85 16.92 16.52
C GLU A 24 -4.46 17.16 17.19
N SER A 25 -4.18 16.54 18.34
CA SER A 25 -3.06 16.83 19.23
C SER A 25 -2.20 15.63 19.62
N ALA A 26 -2.44 14.44 19.07
CA ALA A 26 -1.40 13.41 19.07
C ALA A 26 -0.46 13.69 17.90
N GLY A 27 0.40 14.71 18.04
CA GLY A 27 1.53 14.93 17.12
C GLY A 27 2.41 13.65 17.01
N SER A 28 3.46 13.68 16.21
CA SER A 28 4.35 12.52 15.96
C SER A 28 4.76 11.73 17.21
N ALA A 29 4.88 12.40 18.36
CA ALA A 29 5.13 11.78 19.66
C ALA A 29 4.00 10.84 20.14
N GLY A 30 2.73 11.19 19.95
CA GLY A 30 1.59 10.39 20.44
C GLY A 30 1.37 9.08 19.68
N TRP A 31 1.64 9.08 18.37
CA TRP A 31 1.64 7.84 17.58
C TRP A 31 2.83 6.94 17.96
N LEU A 32 4.04 7.52 18.08
CA LEU A 32 5.23 6.77 18.47
C LEU A 32 5.06 6.09 19.84
N MET A 33 4.45 6.77 20.80
CA MET A 33 4.17 6.18 22.12
C MET A 33 3.19 5.01 22.05
N GLN A 34 2.18 5.06 21.17
CA GLN A 34 1.25 3.94 20.96
C GLN A 34 1.95 2.75 20.30
N LEU A 35 2.83 2.99 19.32
CA LEU A 35 3.66 1.95 18.71
C LEU A 35 4.58 1.31 19.76
N LEU A 36 5.33 2.12 20.50
CA LEU A 36 6.25 1.64 21.54
C LEU A 36 5.53 0.82 22.60
N ARG A 37 4.35 1.26 23.05
CA ARG A 37 3.54 0.50 24.00
C ARG A 37 3.20 -0.90 23.48
N GLY A 38 2.70 -0.99 22.24
CA GLY A 38 2.37 -2.29 21.63
C GLY A 38 3.59 -3.17 21.38
N LEU A 39 4.76 -2.59 21.10
CA LEU A 39 6.02 -3.34 20.96
C LEU A 39 6.53 -3.88 22.31
N ILE A 40 6.33 -3.13 23.40
CA ILE A 40 6.76 -3.52 24.75
C ILE A 40 5.85 -4.61 25.32
N ASP A 41 4.52 -4.48 25.22
CA ASP A 41 3.61 -5.49 25.77
C ASP A 41 3.43 -6.70 24.84
N GLY A 42 3.57 -6.51 23.52
CA GLY A 42 3.37 -7.55 22.52
C GLY A 42 1.96 -8.15 22.50
N GLN A 43 1.00 -7.55 23.22
CA GLN A 43 -0.34 -8.10 23.38
C GLN A 43 -1.33 -7.45 22.42
N ARG A 44 -1.12 -6.16 22.09
CA ARG A 44 -2.09 -5.40 21.30
C ARG A 44 -1.45 -4.28 20.47
N ALA A 45 -1.99 -4.07 19.28
CA ALA A 45 -1.75 -2.86 18.50
C ALA A 45 -2.60 -1.69 19.06
N TYR A 46 -1.95 -0.65 19.58
CA TYR A 46 -2.63 0.53 20.11
C TYR A 46 -2.90 1.60 19.05
N GLY A 47 -2.28 1.50 17.87
CA GLY A 47 -2.48 2.39 16.74
C GLY A 47 -2.55 1.64 15.41
N GLY A 48 -2.86 2.38 14.34
CA GLY A 48 -2.82 1.86 12.98
C GLY A 48 -1.40 1.61 12.45
N PRO A 49 -1.30 0.94 11.30
CA PRO A 49 -0.01 0.77 10.62
C PRO A 49 0.59 2.13 10.26
N PHE A 50 1.92 2.25 10.27
CA PHE A 50 2.59 3.48 9.83
C PHE A 50 2.35 3.72 8.33
N TYR A 51 2.52 2.65 7.55
CA TYR A 51 2.33 2.63 6.11
C TYR A 51 1.54 1.39 5.68
N VAL A 52 0.89 1.48 4.53
CA VAL A 52 0.24 0.34 3.87
C VAL A 52 0.73 0.24 2.43
N GLU A 53 1.14 -0.96 2.03
CA GLU A 53 1.39 -1.31 0.63
C GLU A 53 0.10 -1.80 -0.02
N LEU A 54 -0.23 -1.25 -1.20
CA LEU A 54 -1.48 -1.50 -1.88
C LEU A 54 -1.28 -1.81 -3.37
N SER A 55 -1.64 -3.04 -3.75
CA SER A 55 -1.71 -3.45 -5.15
C SER A 55 -3.07 -3.04 -5.73
N ILE A 56 -3.09 -1.98 -6.52
CA ILE A 56 -4.34 -1.48 -7.14
C ILE A 56 -4.70 -2.23 -8.42
N THR A 57 -3.75 -2.92 -9.04
CA THR A 57 -3.97 -3.77 -10.21
C THR A 57 -3.12 -5.02 -10.15
N THR A 58 -3.58 -6.07 -10.81
CA THR A 58 -2.86 -7.33 -11.02
C THR A 58 -2.21 -7.42 -12.40
N LEU A 59 -2.41 -6.42 -13.27
CA LEU A 59 -1.85 -6.41 -14.63
C LEU A 59 -0.46 -5.82 -14.62
N CYS A 60 0.46 -6.43 -15.37
CA CYS A 60 1.80 -5.91 -15.60
C CYS A 60 2.18 -6.14 -17.07
N ASN A 61 2.85 -5.16 -17.67
CA ASN A 61 3.36 -5.23 -19.05
C ASN A 61 4.78 -5.83 -19.14
N GLN A 62 5.31 -6.38 -18.04
CA GLN A 62 6.63 -7.00 -17.95
C GLN A 62 6.54 -8.39 -17.29
N SER A 63 7.49 -9.26 -17.62
CA SER A 63 7.59 -10.63 -17.09
C SER A 63 8.98 -10.89 -16.47
N CYS A 64 9.39 -10.06 -15.52
CA CYS A 64 10.73 -10.12 -14.94
C CYS A 64 11.03 -11.51 -14.34
N LEU A 65 12.25 -12.03 -14.52
CA LEU A 65 12.63 -13.37 -14.06
C LEU A 65 12.41 -13.58 -12.55
N GLY A 66 12.70 -12.57 -11.74
CA GLY A 66 12.50 -12.60 -10.28
C GLY A 66 11.09 -12.25 -9.82
N CYS A 67 10.15 -11.93 -10.71
CA CYS A 67 8.80 -11.52 -10.31
C CYS A 67 8.00 -12.72 -9.79
N PRO A 68 7.49 -12.71 -8.55
CA PRO A 68 6.76 -13.85 -8.03
C PRO A 68 5.37 -14.04 -8.67
N TYR A 69 4.89 -13.05 -9.43
CA TYR A 69 3.54 -12.99 -10.01
C TYR A 69 3.49 -13.25 -11.51
N HIS A 70 4.38 -12.59 -12.28
CA HIS A 70 4.37 -12.55 -13.75
C HIS A 70 5.57 -13.28 -14.39
N SER A 71 6.52 -13.78 -13.60
CA SER A 71 7.65 -14.55 -14.14
C SER A 71 7.18 -15.87 -14.75
N SER A 72 7.79 -16.24 -15.87
CA SER A 72 7.64 -17.57 -16.48
C SER A 72 8.37 -18.67 -15.72
N VAL A 73 9.38 -18.32 -14.90
CA VAL A 73 10.28 -19.27 -14.22
C VAL A 73 10.18 -19.25 -12.70
N ASN A 74 9.60 -18.19 -12.11
CA ASN A 74 9.51 -18.00 -10.66
C ASN A 74 8.08 -17.63 -10.22
N ARG A 75 7.08 -18.39 -10.66
CA ARG A 75 5.69 -18.15 -10.27
C ARG A 75 5.35 -18.84 -8.95
N SER A 76 5.86 -18.28 -7.86
CA SER A 76 5.68 -18.80 -6.50
C SER A 76 4.44 -18.25 -5.78
N LEU A 77 3.92 -17.11 -6.21
CA LEU A 77 2.72 -16.49 -5.64
C LEU A 77 1.58 -16.51 -6.65
N LEU A 78 0.70 -17.51 -6.52
CA LEU A 78 -0.57 -17.57 -7.23
C LEU A 78 -1.68 -17.04 -6.33
N TYR A 79 -2.07 -15.79 -6.53
CA TYR A 79 -3.29 -15.28 -5.93
C TYR A 79 -4.47 -15.64 -6.86
N PRO A 80 -5.51 -16.31 -6.36
CA PRO A 80 -6.72 -16.52 -7.15
C PRO A 80 -7.27 -15.15 -7.53
N SER A 81 -7.46 -14.92 -8.84
CA SER A 81 -8.09 -13.69 -9.33
C SER A 81 -9.47 -13.58 -8.69
N ALA A 82 -9.71 -12.56 -7.88
CA ALA A 82 -11.01 -12.30 -7.24
C ALA A 82 -12.08 -11.82 -8.26
N GLY A 83 -11.94 -12.18 -9.54
CA GLY A 83 -12.82 -11.81 -10.64
C GLY A 83 -12.62 -10.40 -11.19
N THR A 84 -11.64 -9.64 -10.71
CA THR A 84 -11.32 -8.29 -11.24
C THR A 84 -9.80 -8.04 -11.26
N ASP A 85 -9.32 -7.37 -12.30
CA ASP A 85 -7.89 -7.03 -12.48
C ASP A 85 -7.49 -5.70 -11.83
N HIS A 86 -8.48 -4.91 -11.44
CA HIS A 86 -8.34 -3.58 -10.87
C HIS A 86 -9.16 -3.46 -9.60
N MET A 87 -8.59 -2.89 -8.55
CA MET A 87 -9.31 -2.61 -7.32
C MET A 87 -10.37 -1.52 -7.60
N PRO A 88 -11.66 -1.77 -7.31
CA PRO A 88 -12.70 -0.77 -7.54
C PRO A 88 -12.44 0.51 -6.73
N LEU A 89 -12.63 1.68 -7.34
CA LEU A 89 -12.37 2.97 -6.68
C LEU A 89 -13.14 3.13 -5.36
N ARG A 90 -14.38 2.64 -5.29
CA ARG A 90 -15.19 2.63 -4.05
C ARG A 90 -14.50 1.88 -2.89
N GLN A 91 -13.78 0.81 -3.20
CA GLN A 91 -13.04 0.05 -2.19
C GLN A 91 -11.83 0.84 -1.70
N ILE A 92 -11.16 1.56 -2.60
CA ILE A 92 -10.04 2.46 -2.28
C ILE A 92 -10.53 3.64 -1.42
N GLU A 93 -11.67 4.24 -1.74
CA GLU A 93 -12.30 5.30 -0.93
C GLU A 93 -12.58 4.84 0.50
N LYS A 94 -13.21 3.66 0.65
CA LYS A 94 -13.49 3.08 1.95
C LYS A 94 -12.21 2.79 2.73
N LEU A 95 -11.21 2.20 2.07
CA LEU A 95 -9.91 1.90 2.67
C LEU A 95 -9.22 3.18 3.15
N SER A 96 -9.20 4.22 2.32
CA SER A 96 -8.65 5.53 2.65
C SER A 96 -9.29 6.12 3.91
N GLU A 97 -10.62 6.06 4.03
CA GLU A 97 -11.31 6.53 5.23
C GLU A 97 -10.94 5.73 6.48
N GLU A 98 -10.90 4.40 6.37
CA GLU A 98 -10.53 3.51 7.48
C GLU A 98 -9.07 3.74 7.92
N LEU A 99 -8.12 3.83 6.99
CA LEU A 99 -6.71 4.08 7.28
C LEU A 99 -6.48 5.46 7.90
N ARG A 100 -7.23 6.47 7.46
CA ARG A 100 -7.18 7.82 8.04
C ARG A 100 -7.66 7.81 9.48
N ARG A 101 -8.75 7.09 9.79
CA ARG A 101 -9.26 6.92 11.17
C ARG A 101 -8.26 6.18 12.06
N LEU A 102 -7.45 5.28 11.48
CA LEU A 102 -6.40 4.55 12.18
C LEU A 102 -5.10 5.35 12.37
N GLY A 103 -5.00 6.56 11.80
CA GLY A 103 -3.80 7.40 11.88
C GLY A 103 -2.63 6.91 11.02
N THR A 104 -2.93 6.15 9.94
CA THR A 104 -1.93 5.73 8.94
C THR A 104 -1.34 6.97 8.27
N ARG A 105 -0.05 6.95 7.94
CA ARG A 105 0.66 8.12 7.40
C ARG A 105 1.01 7.97 5.92
N GLU A 106 1.44 6.78 5.51
CA GLU A 106 1.95 6.56 4.17
C GLU A 106 1.14 5.51 3.42
N ILE A 107 0.91 5.77 2.14
CA ILE A 107 0.35 4.80 1.21
C ILE A 107 1.39 4.54 0.14
N ILE A 108 1.75 3.27 -0.01
CA ILE A 108 2.71 2.81 -0.99
C ILE A 108 1.95 2.02 -2.06
N ILE A 109 1.76 2.61 -3.23
CA ILE A 109 1.15 1.94 -4.38
C ILE A 109 2.24 1.07 -5.02
N THR A 110 2.13 -0.24 -4.79
CA THR A 110 3.08 -1.28 -5.21
C THR A 110 2.40 -2.65 -5.13
N GLY A 111 3.02 -3.69 -5.67
CA GLY A 111 2.54 -5.06 -5.47
C GLY A 111 2.64 -5.91 -6.73
N GLN A 112 1.51 -6.45 -7.17
CA GLN A 112 1.46 -7.45 -8.23
C GLN A 112 1.67 -6.85 -9.62
N GLY A 113 0.97 -5.76 -9.91
CA GLY A 113 0.92 -5.16 -11.24
C GLY A 113 1.73 -3.87 -11.40
N GLU A 114 1.72 -3.35 -12.63
CA GLU A 114 2.23 -2.03 -12.99
C GLU A 114 1.12 -0.98 -12.78
N PRO A 115 1.29 0.00 -11.87
CA PRO A 115 0.24 0.96 -11.55
C PRO A 115 -0.26 1.78 -12.73
N PHE A 116 0.58 2.09 -13.73
CA PHE A 116 0.17 2.83 -14.93
C PHE A 116 -0.88 2.09 -15.79
N LEU A 117 -1.08 0.78 -15.59
CA LEU A 117 -2.15 0.03 -16.24
C LEU A 117 -3.51 0.20 -15.55
N HIS A 118 -3.58 0.85 -14.38
CA HIS A 118 -4.84 1.14 -13.73
C HIS A 118 -5.49 2.40 -14.33
N PRO A 119 -6.71 2.32 -14.91
CA PRO A 119 -7.33 3.43 -15.65
C PRO A 119 -7.65 4.66 -14.79
N ARG A 120 -7.62 4.51 -13.46
CA ARG A 120 -7.89 5.57 -12.48
C ARG A 120 -6.70 5.87 -11.57
N LEU A 121 -5.47 5.56 -11.99
CA LEU A 121 -4.26 5.74 -11.16
C LEU A 121 -4.17 7.15 -10.55
N PHE A 122 -4.28 8.17 -11.38
CA PHE A 122 -4.13 9.59 -10.98
C PHE A 122 -5.22 10.02 -9.98
N ASP A 123 -6.45 9.53 -10.17
CA ASP A 123 -7.54 9.76 -9.22
C ASP A 123 -7.29 9.10 -7.87
N ILE A 124 -6.70 7.91 -7.85
CA ILE A 124 -6.32 7.18 -6.64
C ILE A 124 -5.24 7.94 -5.88
N VAL A 125 -4.18 8.38 -6.57
CA VAL A 125 -3.11 9.20 -5.98
C VAL A 125 -3.71 10.47 -5.37
N SER A 126 -4.52 11.19 -6.15
CA SER A 126 -5.18 12.42 -5.69
C SER A 126 -6.11 12.18 -4.49
N LEU A 127 -6.83 11.06 -4.47
CA LEU A 127 -7.71 10.67 -3.37
C LEU A 127 -6.92 10.47 -2.08
N PHE A 128 -5.83 9.71 -2.12
CA PHE A 128 -4.99 9.51 -0.95
C PHE A 128 -4.32 10.82 -0.51
N LYS A 129 -3.87 11.63 -1.46
CA LYS A 129 -3.26 12.92 -1.13
C LYS A 129 -4.24 13.85 -0.41
N ARG A 130 -5.47 13.97 -0.91
CA ARG A 130 -6.55 14.74 -0.26
C ARG A 130 -6.93 14.20 1.13
N ALA A 131 -6.75 12.91 1.36
CA ALA A 131 -6.99 12.29 2.67
C ALA A 131 -5.84 12.55 3.68
N GLY A 132 -4.75 13.20 3.24
CA GLY A 132 -3.63 13.62 4.10
C GLY A 132 -2.47 12.62 4.18
N PHE A 133 -2.43 11.62 3.29
CA PHE A 133 -1.33 10.64 3.25
C PHE A 133 -0.11 11.19 2.50
N CYS A 134 1.07 10.68 2.86
CA CYS A 134 2.25 10.69 1.99
C CYS A 134 2.11 9.54 0.98
N VAL A 135 2.11 9.84 -0.32
CA VAL A 135 1.82 8.85 -1.36
C VAL A 135 3.08 8.50 -2.14
N HIS A 136 3.40 7.21 -2.16
CA HIS A 136 4.52 6.64 -2.87
C HIS A 136 3.99 5.78 -4.03
N LEU A 137 4.68 5.81 -5.16
CA LEU A 137 4.36 4.99 -6.33
C LEU A 137 5.60 4.24 -6.79
N PHE A 138 5.48 2.91 -6.91
CA PHE A 138 6.49 2.05 -7.49
C PHE A 138 6.08 1.69 -8.92
N THR A 139 6.94 1.94 -9.89
CA THR A 139 6.71 1.63 -11.30
C THR A 139 7.91 0.93 -11.92
N ASN A 140 7.69 0.13 -12.96
CA ASN A 140 8.76 -0.36 -13.83
C ASN A 140 9.32 0.71 -14.78
N GLY A 141 8.67 1.88 -14.86
CA GLY A 141 9.13 3.04 -15.62
C GLY A 141 8.91 2.96 -17.13
N THR A 142 8.48 1.83 -17.68
CA THR A 142 8.33 1.66 -19.15
C THR A 142 7.17 2.45 -19.75
N LEU A 143 6.22 2.88 -18.91
CA LEU A 143 5.10 3.75 -19.28
C LEU A 143 5.29 5.18 -18.76
N LEU A 144 6.45 5.53 -18.21
CA LEU A 144 6.73 6.86 -17.73
C LEU A 144 7.19 7.75 -18.89
N ASP A 145 6.29 8.59 -19.38
CA ASP A 145 6.54 9.65 -20.36
C ASP A 145 6.23 11.03 -19.76
N GLU A 146 6.41 12.11 -20.55
CA GLU A 146 6.13 13.48 -20.09
C GLU A 146 4.67 13.68 -19.65
N THR A 147 3.72 13.03 -20.33
CA THR A 147 2.29 13.15 -20.05
C THR A 147 1.95 12.48 -18.72
N ASN A 148 2.42 11.26 -18.51
CA ASN A 148 2.21 10.50 -17.30
C ASN A 148 2.97 11.10 -16.11
N ALA A 149 4.18 11.61 -16.33
CA ALA A 149 4.93 12.33 -15.29
C ALA A 149 4.18 13.60 -14.85
N GLY A 150 3.66 14.39 -15.80
CA GLY A 150 2.84 15.57 -15.52
C GLY A 150 1.61 15.23 -14.67
N GLN A 151 0.86 14.20 -15.07
CA GLN A 151 -0.32 13.76 -14.32
C GLN A 151 0.01 13.27 -12.90
N LEU A 152 1.17 12.66 -12.66
CA LEU A 152 1.61 12.28 -11.31
C LEU A 152 1.88 13.51 -10.43
N ILE A 153 2.53 14.53 -10.99
CA ILE A 153 2.80 15.79 -10.30
C ILE A 153 1.49 16.49 -9.96
N ASP A 154 0.58 16.60 -10.93
CA ASP A 154 -0.73 17.25 -10.75
C ASP A 154 -1.60 16.49 -9.72
N SER A 155 -1.45 15.17 -9.65
CA SER A 155 -2.13 14.34 -8.64
C SER A 155 -1.57 14.50 -7.23
N GLY A 156 -0.41 15.16 -7.08
CA GLY A 156 0.25 15.41 -5.80
C GLY A 156 1.02 14.23 -5.25
N LEU A 157 1.59 13.38 -6.11
CA LEU A 157 2.48 12.29 -5.70
C LEU A 157 3.70 12.84 -4.94
N ASP A 158 4.08 12.20 -3.83
CA ASP A 158 5.23 12.64 -3.03
C ASP A 158 6.52 11.94 -3.45
N ILE A 159 6.47 10.62 -3.67
CA ILE A 159 7.66 9.81 -3.97
C ILE A 159 7.39 8.88 -5.14
N LEU A 160 8.20 9.02 -6.19
CA LEU A 160 8.26 8.08 -7.31
C LEU A 160 9.48 7.16 -7.15
N ARG A 161 9.27 5.85 -7.26
CA ARG A 161 10.33 4.84 -7.26
C ARG A 161 10.26 4.04 -8.56
N VAL A 162 11.33 4.12 -9.33
CA VAL A 162 11.45 3.40 -10.60
C VAL A 162 12.31 2.15 -10.40
N SER A 163 11.74 0.99 -10.70
CA SER A 163 12.42 -0.29 -10.64
C SER A 163 13.28 -0.49 -11.89
N LEU A 164 14.59 -0.36 -11.74
CA LEU A 164 15.54 -0.66 -12.81
C LEU A 164 15.96 -2.13 -12.71
N TRP A 165 15.32 -2.99 -13.51
CA TRP A 165 15.77 -4.36 -13.69
C TRP A 165 16.81 -4.42 -14.81
N ALA A 166 18.05 -4.77 -14.46
CA ALA A 166 19.07 -5.10 -15.44
C ALA A 166 18.86 -6.55 -15.90
N ALA A 167 18.13 -6.72 -17.00
CA ALA A 167 18.25 -7.93 -17.81
C ALA A 167 19.11 -7.53 -19.01
N SER A 168 20.36 -8.01 -19.04
CA SER A 168 21.12 -8.02 -20.29
C SER A 168 20.32 -8.79 -21.34
N PRO A 169 20.28 -8.38 -22.62
CA PRO A 169 19.66 -9.16 -23.70
C PRO A 169 20.35 -10.50 -23.97
N GLU A 170 21.40 -10.82 -23.21
CA GLU A 170 22.24 -12.01 -23.29
C GLU A 170 21.52 -13.25 -22.76
#